data_AF-A0A5M8PJ93-F1
#
_entry.id   AF-A0A5M8PJ93-F1
#
_cell.length_a   1.000
_cell.length_b   1.000
_cell.length_c   1.000
_cell.angle_alpha   90.00
_cell.angle_beta   90.00
_cell.angle_gamma   90.00
#
_symmetry.space_group_name_H-M   'P 1'
#
loop_
_entity.id
_entity.type
_entity.pdbx_description
1 polymer ?
#
loop_
_entity_poly.entity_id
_entity_poly.type
_entity_poly.pdbx_seq_one_letter_code
_entity_poly.pdbx_strand_id
1 'polypeptide(L)'
;MARKSAKPKTLYEIAAERQADLQKGRPFAPTAPQNATPSITTTRINPDGSLSHDPEAGLSDVSSTSTVVANAIFTSVTLSMLHFTLDVLVHHQYALSISWSNIIRRTLAALPALFLIIYMLQPRSQHVFTQFLYLAMSIVAGCYLVYVSNEEPYFAVMKRAPPLGTLWIWSVIEMRLKWAVAGLVVVGTFYWGGGYTIF
;
A
#
# COMPACT_ATOMS: atom_id res chain seq x y z
N MET A 1 -38.59 5.80 -61.20
CA MET A 1 -38.49 5.28 -59.81
C MET A 1 -37.70 6.28 -58.97
N ALA A 2 -38.37 7.07 -58.13
CA ALA A 2 -37.70 8.08 -57.29
C ALA A 2 -37.36 7.47 -55.91
N ARG A 3 -36.07 7.44 -55.57
CA ARG A 3 -35.56 6.94 -54.28
C ARG A 3 -35.83 7.99 -53.20
N LYS A 4 -36.77 7.70 -52.29
CA LYS A 4 -37.15 8.57 -51.17
C LYS A 4 -35.94 8.74 -50.22
N SER A 5 -35.49 9.97 -50.03
CA SER A 5 -34.43 10.32 -49.07
C SER A 5 -34.91 10.07 -47.64
N ALA A 6 -34.21 9.24 -46.88
CA ALA A 6 -34.53 8.95 -45.48
C ALA A 6 -34.06 10.11 -44.61
N LYS A 7 -35.02 10.84 -44.02
CA LYS A 7 -34.75 11.95 -43.10
C LYS A 7 -34.04 11.41 -41.84
N PRO A 8 -32.93 12.02 -41.38
CA PRO A 8 -32.31 11.61 -40.13
C PRO A 8 -33.28 11.86 -38.97
N LYS A 9 -33.58 10.81 -38.19
CA LYS A 9 -34.45 10.90 -37.02
C LYS A 9 -33.83 11.87 -36.00
N THR A 10 -34.65 12.77 -35.46
CA THR A 10 -34.18 13.70 -34.43
C THR A 10 -34.09 13.00 -33.07
N LEU A 11 -33.24 13.48 -32.16
CA LEU A 11 -33.07 12.87 -30.83
C LEU A 11 -34.39 12.81 -30.04
N TYR A 12 -35.30 13.75 -30.28
CA TYR A 12 -36.63 13.76 -29.67
C TYR A 12 -37.51 12.59 -30.15
N GLU A 13 -37.46 12.25 -31.43
CA GLU A 13 -38.19 11.11 -31.99
C GLU A 13 -37.64 9.78 -31.45
N ILE A 14 -36.32 9.69 -31.28
CA ILE A 14 -35.67 8.52 -30.69
C ILE A 14 -36.05 8.37 -29.22
N ALA A 15 -36.05 9.46 -28.44
CA ALA A 15 -36.45 9.43 -27.03
C ALA A 15 -37.92 9.01 -26.87
N ALA A 16 -38.80 9.55 -27.71
CA ALA A 16 -40.22 9.19 -27.72
C ALA A 16 -40.45 7.71 -28.07
N GLU A 17 -39.69 7.16 -29.03
CA GLU A 17 -39.71 5.74 -29.38
C GLU A 17 -39.28 4.87 -28.19
N ARG A 18 -38.21 5.24 -27.48
CA ARG A 18 -37.74 4.53 -26.27
C ARG A 18 -38.74 4.60 -25.11
N GLN A 19 -39.42 5.74 -24.90
CA GLN A 19 -40.48 5.86 -23.88
C GLN A 19 -41.73 5.07 -24.24
N ALA A 20 -42.07 4.97 -25.53
CA ALA A 20 -43.17 4.12 -25.99
C ALA A 20 -42.85 2.63 -25.79
N ASP A 21 -41.59 2.21 -25.99
CA ASP A 21 -41.14 0.85 -25.72
C ASP A 21 -41.15 0.51 -24.21
N LEU A 22 -40.82 1.49 -23.36
CA LEU A 22 -40.96 1.38 -21.90
C LEU A 22 -42.42 1.21 -21.46
N GLN A 23 -43.35 1.98 -22.04
CA GLN A 23 -44.78 1.86 -21.74
C GLN A 23 -45.39 0.54 -22.23
N LYS A 24 -44.85 -0.04 -23.31
CA LYS A 24 -45.24 -1.37 -23.80
C LYS A 24 -44.68 -2.53 -22.97
N GLY A 25 -44.02 -2.24 -21.85
CA GLY A 25 -43.52 -3.25 -20.92
C GLY A 25 -42.39 -4.11 -21.51
N ARG A 26 -41.66 -3.62 -22.52
CA ARG A 26 -40.43 -4.26 -23.00
C ARG A 26 -39.24 -3.64 -22.27
N PRO A 27 -38.74 -4.23 -21.17
CA PRO A 27 -37.56 -3.70 -20.50
C PRO A 27 -36.35 -3.78 -21.44
N PHE A 28 -35.47 -2.79 -21.34
CA PHE A 28 -34.17 -2.81 -21.99
C PHE A 28 -33.48 -4.15 -21.67
N ALA A 29 -32.97 -4.84 -22.69
CA ALA A 29 -32.28 -6.10 -22.50
C ALA A 29 -31.15 -5.92 -21.46
N PRO A 30 -31.15 -6.69 -20.36
CA PRO A 30 -30.13 -6.55 -19.32
C PRO A 30 -28.83 -7.17 -19.82
N THR A 31 -28.03 -6.41 -20.56
CA THR A 31 -26.63 -6.78 -20.81
C THR A 31 -25.76 -6.08 -19.79
N ALA A 32 -25.78 -6.58 -18.55
CA ALA A 32 -24.72 -6.33 -17.58
C ALA A 32 -24.73 -7.45 -16.55
N PRO A 33 -23.74 -8.37 -16.53
CA PRO A 33 -23.55 -9.24 -15.39
C PRO A 33 -23.23 -8.39 -14.15
N GLN A 34 -24.06 -8.50 -13.12
CA GLN A 34 -24.01 -7.72 -11.87
C GLN A 34 -22.76 -7.94 -10.99
N ASN A 35 -21.77 -8.71 -11.45
CA ASN A 35 -20.53 -9.00 -10.72
C ASN A 35 -19.27 -8.37 -11.36
N ALA A 36 -19.40 -7.48 -12.34
CA ALA A 36 -18.25 -6.75 -12.86
C ALA A 36 -17.90 -5.56 -11.96
N THR A 37 -16.82 -5.69 -11.19
CA THR A 37 -16.00 -4.58 -10.68
C THR A 37 -15.89 -3.51 -11.78
N PRO A 38 -15.94 -2.19 -11.47
CA PRO A 38 -15.83 -1.15 -12.49
C PRO A 38 -14.44 -1.19 -13.16
N SER A 39 -14.31 -2.04 -14.17
CA SER A 39 -13.13 -2.12 -15.02
C SER A 39 -13.32 -1.05 -16.09
N ILE A 40 -12.44 -0.06 -16.08
CA ILE A 40 -12.40 1.00 -17.09
C ILE A 40 -12.03 0.32 -18.43
N THR A 41 -13.05 0.01 -19.25
CA THR A 41 -12.83 -0.55 -20.58
C THR A 41 -12.42 0.56 -21.55
N THR A 42 -11.11 0.77 -21.72
CA THR A 42 -10.59 1.67 -22.76
C THR A 42 -10.81 1.03 -24.13
N THR A 43 -11.75 1.57 -24.91
CA THR A 43 -11.99 1.11 -26.28
C THR A 43 -11.19 1.98 -27.25
N ARG A 44 -10.28 1.39 -28.04
CA ARG A 44 -9.52 2.12 -29.08
C ARG A 44 -10.26 2.01 -30.41
N ILE A 45 -10.47 3.15 -31.09
CA ILE A 45 -11.07 3.19 -32.43
C ILE A 45 -9.93 3.19 -33.45
N ASN A 46 -9.86 2.16 -34.28
CA ASN A 46 -8.90 2.10 -35.39
C ASN A 46 -9.36 3.01 -36.54
N PRO A 47 -8.42 3.49 -37.40
CA PRO A 47 -8.74 4.37 -38.53
C PRO A 47 -9.67 3.73 -39.60
N ASP A 48 -9.93 2.43 -39.51
CA ASP A 48 -10.89 1.70 -40.35
C ASP A 48 -12.33 1.63 -39.74
N GLY A 49 -12.53 2.23 -38.57
CA GLY A 49 -13.81 2.23 -37.85
C GLY A 49 -14.10 0.97 -37.04
N SER A 50 -13.16 0.03 -36.95
CA SER A 50 -13.30 -1.16 -36.10
C SER A 50 -12.99 -0.84 -34.63
N LEU A 51 -13.81 -1.39 -33.72
CA LEU A 51 -13.59 -1.36 -32.28
C LEU A 51 -12.80 -2.62 -31.90
N SER A 52 -11.50 -2.50 -31.63
CA SER A 52 -10.75 -3.62 -31.05
C SER A 52 -10.94 -3.61 -29.53
N HIS A 53 -11.48 -4.71 -29.01
CA HIS A 53 -11.60 -4.96 -27.58
C HIS A 53 -10.36 -5.72 -27.11
N ASP A 54 -9.23 -5.02 -26.99
CA ASP A 54 -8.00 -5.59 -26.42
C ASP A 54 -8.05 -5.43 -24.89
N PRO A 55 -8.26 -6.49 -24.09
CA PRO A 55 -8.52 -6.30 -22.67
C PRO A 55 -7.27 -6.01 -21.84
N GLU A 56 -6.04 -6.33 -22.28
CA GLU A 56 -5.00 -6.60 -21.26
C GLU A 56 -3.54 -6.24 -21.54
N ALA A 57 -3.13 -5.71 -22.69
CA ALA A 57 -1.68 -5.64 -22.96
C ALA A 57 -0.94 -4.38 -22.44
N GLY A 58 -1.62 -3.34 -21.96
CA GLY A 58 -0.92 -2.07 -21.63
C GLY A 58 -1.50 -1.17 -20.55
N LEU A 59 -2.75 -1.38 -20.10
CA LEU A 59 -3.38 -0.56 -19.06
C LEU A 59 -3.40 -1.23 -17.68
N SER A 60 -3.51 -2.56 -17.63
CA SER A 60 -3.46 -3.35 -16.40
C SER A 60 -2.07 -3.31 -15.74
N ASP A 61 -1.00 -3.39 -16.53
CA ASP A 61 0.39 -3.41 -16.03
C ASP A 61 0.84 -2.02 -15.50
N VAL A 62 0.45 -0.95 -16.20
CA VAL A 62 0.71 0.43 -15.76
C VAL A 62 -0.11 0.76 -14.51
N SER A 63 -1.37 0.32 -14.43
CA SER A 63 -2.20 0.53 -13.23
C SER A 63 -1.66 -0.26 -12.03
N SER A 64 -1.24 -1.50 -12.22
CA SER A 64 -0.66 -2.34 -11.17
C SER A 64 0.67 -1.79 -10.65
N THR A 65 1.56 -1.35 -11.53
CA THR A 65 2.83 -0.73 -11.12
C THR A 65 2.58 0.62 -10.45
N SER A 66 1.66 1.43 -10.97
CA SER A 66 1.33 2.74 -10.40
C SER A 66 0.71 2.63 -9.01
N THR A 67 -0.15 1.63 -8.78
CA THR A 67 -0.76 1.39 -7.45
C THR A 67 0.28 0.90 -6.44
N VAL A 68 1.20 0.03 -6.85
CA VAL A 68 2.33 -0.40 -6.02
C VAL A 68 3.22 0.78 -5.62
N VAL A 69 3.61 1.60 -6.59
CA VAL A 69 4.46 2.79 -6.35
C VAL A 69 3.73 3.79 -5.46
N ALA A 70 2.46 4.11 -5.75
CA ALA A 70 1.67 5.03 -4.94
C ALA A 70 1.54 4.55 -3.49
N ASN A 71 1.26 3.26 -3.29
CA ASN A 71 1.18 2.68 -1.95
C ASN A 71 2.54 2.65 -1.24
N ALA A 72 3.64 2.40 -1.97
CA ALA A 72 4.98 2.48 -1.42
C ALA A 72 5.37 3.90 -0.99
N ILE A 73 5.00 4.93 -1.78
CA ILE A 73 5.19 6.34 -1.42
C ILE A 73 4.41 6.66 -0.16
N PHE A 74 3.11 6.36 -0.14
CA PHE A 74 2.23 6.63 1.00
C PHE A 74 2.75 5.96 2.28
N THR A 75 3.15 4.70 2.17
CA THR A 75 3.73 3.92 3.28
C THR A 75 5.06 4.52 3.72
N SER A 76 5.96 4.88 2.80
CA SER A 76 7.26 5.47 3.14
C SER A 76 7.14 6.83 3.84
N VAL A 77 6.18 7.66 3.44
CA VAL A 77 5.94 8.96 4.08
C VAL A 77 5.42 8.75 5.50
N THR A 78 4.47 7.82 5.68
CA THR A 78 3.93 7.47 7.00
C THR A 78 5.02 6.89 7.92
N LEU A 79 5.85 5.99 7.41
CA LEU A 79 6.99 5.44 8.15
C LEU A 79 8.04 6.50 8.45
N SER A 80 8.26 7.47 7.55
CA SER A 80 9.18 8.59 7.81
C SER A 80 8.68 9.47 8.96
N MET A 81 7.37 9.72 9.04
CA MET A 81 6.78 10.45 10.17
C MET A 81 6.94 9.67 11.48
N LEU A 82 6.71 8.34 11.44
CA LEU A 82 6.94 7.46 12.58
C LEU A 82 8.40 7.46 13.02
N HIS A 83 9.34 7.33 12.08
CA HIS A 83 10.78 7.36 12.34
C HIS A 83 11.20 8.67 13.00
N PHE A 84 10.77 9.81 12.45
CA PHE A 84 11.01 11.13 13.02
C PHE A 84 10.46 11.24 14.44
N THR A 85 9.24 10.75 14.65
CA THR A 85 8.58 10.77 15.96
C THR A 85 9.36 9.94 16.97
N LEU A 86 9.73 8.71 16.63
CA LEU A 86 10.56 7.85 17.48
C LEU A 86 11.92 8.50 17.77
N ASP A 87 12.53 9.16 16.78
CA ASP A 87 13.80 9.88 16.95
C ASP A 87 13.67 11.01 18.00
N VAL A 88 12.61 11.82 17.89
CA VAL A 88 12.32 12.88 18.85
C VAL A 88 12.01 12.31 20.24
N LEU A 89 11.21 11.24 20.33
CA LEU A 89 10.87 10.61 21.62
C LEU A 89 12.12 10.11 22.35
N VAL A 90 13.01 9.40 21.65
CA VAL A 90 14.22 8.85 22.29
C VAL A 90 15.13 10.00 22.76
N HIS A 91 15.29 11.07 21.99
CA HIS A 91 16.05 12.24 22.47
C HIS A 91 15.41 12.91 23.70
N HIS A 92 14.08 12.97 23.73
CA HIS A 92 13.33 13.52 24.85
C HIS A 92 13.41 12.64 26.11
N GLN A 93 13.43 11.30 25.94
CA GLN A 93 13.52 10.33 27.05
C GLN A 93 14.85 10.40 27.82
N TYR A 94 15.93 10.83 27.17
CA TYR A 94 17.26 10.90 27.77
C TYR A 94 17.76 12.33 27.99
N ALA A 95 16.88 13.34 27.86
CA ALA A 95 17.15 14.75 28.14
C ALA A 95 18.45 15.33 27.50
N LEU A 96 18.79 14.87 26.29
CA LEU A 96 19.97 15.36 25.55
C LEU A 96 19.66 16.59 24.69
N SER A 97 20.68 17.41 24.42
CA SER A 97 20.55 18.60 23.58
C SER A 97 20.19 18.22 22.14
N ILE A 98 18.97 18.59 21.74
CA ILE A 98 18.39 18.23 20.45
C ILE A 98 19.12 19.02 19.34
N SER A 99 19.93 18.32 18.54
CA SER A 99 20.44 18.85 17.29
C SER A 99 19.42 18.61 16.17
N TRP A 100 18.50 19.55 15.98
CA TRP A 100 17.44 19.49 14.97
C TRP A 100 17.97 19.21 13.55
N SER A 101 19.11 19.78 13.20
CA SER A 101 19.76 19.56 11.89
C SER A 101 20.14 18.09 11.67
N ASN A 102 20.66 17.43 12.71
CA ASN A 102 21.07 16.02 12.62
C ASN A 102 19.87 15.08 12.51
N ILE A 103 18.80 15.35 13.28
CA ILE A 103 17.56 14.55 13.24
C ILE A 103 16.90 14.64 11.87
N ILE A 104 16.78 15.86 11.33
CA ILE A 104 16.18 16.08 10.00
C ILE A 104 17.00 15.40 8.92
N ARG A 105 18.34 15.57 8.92
CA ARG A 105 19.22 14.91 7.94
C ARG A 105 19.12 13.39 8.01
N ARG A 106 19.07 12.82 9.22
CA ARG A 106 18.97 11.37 9.41
C ARG A 106 17.62 10.84 8.95
N THR A 107 16.54 11.52 9.28
CA THR A 107 15.19 11.20 8.81
C THR A 107 15.11 11.25 7.29
N LEU A 108 15.65 12.31 6.69
CA LEU A 108 15.67 12.48 5.23
C LEU A 108 16.54 11.43 4.53
N ALA A 109 17.64 11.00 5.17
CA ALA A 109 18.48 9.91 4.67
C ALA A 109 17.82 8.53 4.83
N ALA A 110 16.95 8.35 5.85
CA ALA A 110 16.20 7.12 6.07
C ALA A 110 15.05 6.95 5.07
N LEU A 111 14.46 8.04 4.58
CA LEU A 111 13.36 8.05 3.61
C LEU A 111 13.61 7.18 2.36
N PRO A 112 14.69 7.38 1.58
CA PRO A 112 14.95 6.58 0.39
C PRO A 112 15.23 5.12 0.73
N ALA A 113 15.87 4.84 1.88
CA ALA A 113 16.11 3.48 2.34
C ALA A 113 14.79 2.75 2.66
N LEU A 114 13.89 3.40 3.40
CA LEU A 114 12.57 2.87 3.70
C LEU A 114 11.74 2.68 2.43
N PHE A 115 11.72 3.67 1.54
CA PHE A 115 11.02 3.57 0.25
C PHE A 115 11.50 2.37 -0.56
N LEU A 116 12.82 2.17 -0.68
CA LEU A 116 13.40 1.06 -1.43
C LEU A 116 13.03 -0.29 -0.82
N ILE A 117 13.12 -0.42 0.51
CA ILE A 117 12.74 -1.66 1.22
C ILE A 117 11.25 -1.96 0.99
N ILE A 118 10.37 -0.97 1.13
CA ILE A 118 8.93 -1.13 0.95
C ILE A 118 8.60 -1.50 -0.49
N TYR A 119 9.11 -0.72 -1.45
CA TYR A 119 8.87 -0.94 -2.87
C TYR A 119 9.33 -2.33 -3.32
N MET A 120 10.44 -2.83 -2.80
CA MET A 120 10.96 -4.15 -3.16
C MET A 120 10.11 -5.29 -2.58
N LEU A 121 9.59 -5.13 -1.36
CA LEU A 121 8.98 -6.24 -0.61
C LEU A 121 7.46 -6.32 -0.77
N GLN A 122 6.79 -5.18 -0.96
CA GLN A 122 5.33 -5.07 -1.09
C GLN A 122 4.76 -5.89 -2.28
N PRO A 123 5.36 -5.91 -3.50
CA PRO A 123 4.86 -6.75 -4.60
C PRO A 123 4.93 -8.25 -4.30
N ARG A 124 5.82 -8.66 -3.37
CA ARG A 124 6.09 -10.05 -3.04
C ARG A 124 5.32 -10.54 -1.81
N SER A 125 4.46 -9.71 -1.21
CA SER A 125 3.73 -10.00 0.03
C SER A 125 2.84 -11.26 -0.04
N GLN A 126 2.44 -11.68 -1.25
CA GLN A 126 1.62 -12.88 -1.50
C GLN A 126 2.39 -14.20 -1.33
N HIS A 127 3.72 -14.20 -1.43
CA HIS A 127 4.49 -15.43 -1.29
C HIS A 127 4.70 -15.81 0.17
N VAL A 128 4.54 -17.09 0.48
CA VAL A 128 4.81 -17.66 1.81
C VAL A 128 6.25 -17.37 2.28
N PHE A 129 7.22 -17.35 1.37
CA PHE A 129 8.61 -17.01 1.68
C PHE A 129 8.75 -15.58 2.22
N THR A 130 8.08 -14.61 1.59
CA THR A 130 8.09 -13.21 2.02
C THR A 130 7.43 -13.07 3.40
N GLN A 131 6.36 -13.82 3.67
CA GLN A 131 5.72 -13.86 4.99
C GLN A 131 6.67 -14.40 6.08
N PHE A 132 7.44 -15.45 5.79
CA PHE A 132 8.50 -15.90 6.69
C PHE A 132 9.60 -14.86 6.87
N LEU A 133 9.95 -14.13 5.82
CA LEU A 133 10.95 -13.06 5.89
C LEU A 133 10.46 -11.90 6.77
N TYR A 134 9.19 -11.49 6.65
CA TYR A 134 8.57 -10.52 7.55
C TYR A 134 8.54 -11.01 9.00
N LEU A 135 8.22 -12.30 9.22
CA LEU A 135 8.23 -12.90 10.55
C LEU A 135 9.64 -12.88 11.16
N ALA A 136 10.64 -13.34 10.41
CA ALA A 136 12.03 -13.38 10.85
C ALA A 136 12.55 -11.96 11.11
N MET A 137 12.29 -11.02 10.20
CA MET A 137 12.65 -9.61 10.35
C MET A 137 11.97 -9.00 11.58
N SER A 138 10.70 -9.31 11.83
CA SER A 138 9.96 -8.85 13.00
C SER A 138 10.53 -9.41 14.31
N ILE A 139 10.83 -10.71 14.38
CA ILE A 139 11.41 -11.33 15.59
C ILE A 139 12.80 -10.76 15.85
N VAL A 140 13.67 -10.72 14.83
CA VAL A 140 15.05 -10.20 14.97
C VAL A 140 15.04 -8.73 15.36
N ALA A 141 14.26 -7.90 14.66
CA ALA A 141 14.18 -6.47 14.98
C ALA A 141 13.56 -6.23 16.35
N GLY A 142 12.53 -6.98 16.74
CA GLY A 142 11.88 -6.87 18.06
C GLY A 142 12.82 -7.27 19.20
N CYS A 143 13.46 -8.44 19.12
CA CYS A 143 14.42 -8.88 20.14
C CYS A 143 15.64 -7.95 20.20
N TYR A 144 16.15 -7.49 19.05
CA TYR A 144 17.27 -6.56 19.01
C TYR A 144 16.92 -5.18 19.55
N LEU A 145 15.68 -4.71 19.36
CA LEU A 145 15.20 -3.47 19.96
C LEU A 145 15.18 -3.58 21.50
N VAL A 146 14.68 -4.70 22.04
CA VAL A 146 14.72 -4.97 23.49
C VAL A 146 16.16 -4.99 24.01
N TYR A 147 17.06 -5.68 23.33
CA TYR A 147 18.48 -5.73 23.69
C TYR A 147 19.13 -4.35 23.67
N VAL A 148 18.97 -3.59 22.58
CA VAL A 148 19.56 -2.25 22.46
C VAL A 148 19.00 -1.31 23.53
N SER A 149 17.71 -1.39 23.85
CA SER A 149 17.12 -0.54 24.89
C SER A 149 17.65 -0.82 26.30
N ASN A 150 18.14 -2.03 26.58
CA ASN A 150 18.53 -2.46 27.92
C ASN A 150 20.05 -2.53 28.12
N GLU A 151 20.81 -3.01 27.13
CA GLU A 151 22.26 -3.26 27.28
C GLU A 151 23.17 -2.16 26.71
N GLU A 152 22.69 -1.33 25.79
CA GLU A 152 23.55 -0.38 25.08
C GLU A 152 23.56 1.01 25.75
N PRO A 153 24.70 1.74 25.69
CA PRO A 153 24.77 3.11 26.19
C PRO A 153 23.80 4.01 25.44
N TYR A 154 23.24 5.00 26.14
CA TYR A 154 22.19 5.91 25.65
C TYR A 154 22.39 6.42 24.21
N PHE A 155 23.62 6.75 23.81
CA PHE A 155 23.91 7.29 22.48
C PHE A 155 23.76 6.25 21.36
N ALA A 156 24.03 4.98 21.65
CA ALA A 156 23.78 3.88 20.73
C ALA A 156 22.26 3.64 20.57
N VAL A 157 21.50 3.73 21.66
CA VAL A 157 20.02 3.63 21.65
C VAL A 157 19.41 4.72 20.76
N MET A 158 19.84 5.98 20.94
CA MET A 158 19.37 7.13 20.13
C MET A 158 19.58 6.98 18.63
N LYS A 159 20.61 6.27 18.21
CA LYS A 159 20.93 6.09 16.79
C LYS A 159 20.26 4.86 16.19
N ARG A 160 20.10 3.80 16.98
CA ARG A 160 19.65 2.49 16.48
C ARG A 160 18.16 2.25 16.72
N ALA A 161 17.59 2.70 17.84
CA ALA A 161 16.21 2.41 18.19
C ALA A 161 15.18 3.01 17.20
N PRO A 162 15.29 4.27 16.73
CA PRO A 162 14.30 4.81 15.78
C PRO A 162 14.19 4.04 14.45
N PRO A 163 15.28 3.72 13.71
CA PRO A 163 15.17 2.95 12.48
C PRO A 163 14.74 1.50 12.74
N LEU A 164 15.23 0.86 13.81
CA LEU A 164 14.83 -0.51 14.16
C LEU A 164 13.34 -0.61 14.52
N GLY A 165 12.84 0.31 15.34
CA GLY A 165 11.42 0.36 15.72
C GLY A 165 10.51 0.59 14.52
N THR A 166 10.91 1.48 13.60
CA THR A 166 10.16 1.74 12.36
C THR A 166 10.08 0.49 11.49
N LEU A 167 11.20 -0.19 11.28
CA LEU A 167 11.30 -1.40 10.46
C LEU A 167 10.54 -2.58 11.11
N TRP A 168 10.60 -2.70 12.43
CA TRP A 168 9.84 -3.69 13.19
C TRP A 168 8.33 -3.49 13.05
N ILE A 169 7.83 -2.27 13.27
CA ILE A 169 6.40 -1.93 13.14
C ILE A 169 5.91 -2.21 11.72
N TRP A 170 6.67 -1.79 10.71
CA TRP A 170 6.32 -2.06 9.32
C TRP A 170 6.24 -3.57 9.02
N SER A 171 7.21 -4.36 9.51
CA SER A 171 7.21 -5.82 9.33
C SER A 171 5.98 -6.48 9.96
N VAL A 172 5.50 -5.97 11.09
CA VAL A 172 4.29 -6.47 11.77
C VAL A 172 3.02 -6.14 10.99
N ILE A 173 2.93 -4.93 10.44
CA ILE A 173 1.74 -4.46 9.71
C ILE A 173 1.55 -5.20 8.38
N GLU A 174 2.63 -5.51 7.67
CA GLU A 174 2.58 -6.13 6.34
C GLU A 174 2.38 -7.67 6.41
N MET A 175 2.64 -8.28 7.56
CA MET A 175 2.50 -9.72 7.77
C MET A 175 1.04 -10.12 8.06
N ARG A 176 0.63 -11.34 7.66
CA ARG A 176 -0.71 -11.86 8.01
C ARG A 176 -0.90 -11.91 9.53
N LEU A 177 -2.07 -11.48 9.99
CA LEU A 177 -2.41 -11.31 11.41
C LEU A 177 -2.03 -12.50 12.31
N LYS A 178 -2.25 -13.74 11.86
CA LYS A 178 -1.92 -14.95 12.66
C LYS A 178 -0.43 -15.06 12.95
N TRP A 179 0.42 -14.76 11.98
CA TRP A 179 1.87 -14.80 12.13
C TRP A 179 2.39 -13.58 12.91
N ALA A 180 1.73 -12.42 12.77
CA ALA A 180 2.02 -11.24 13.58
C ALA A 180 1.81 -11.48 15.08
N VAL A 181 0.67 -12.07 15.44
CA VAL A 181 0.41 -12.44 16.84
C VAL A 181 1.45 -13.43 17.36
N ALA A 182 1.80 -14.45 16.56
CA ALA A 182 2.83 -15.43 16.95
C ALA A 182 4.21 -14.78 17.15
N GLY A 183 4.64 -13.90 16.24
CA GLY A 183 5.91 -13.17 16.36
C GLY A 183 5.93 -12.26 17.60
N LEU A 184 4.81 -11.59 17.90
CA LEU A 184 4.70 -10.75 19.09
C LEU A 184 4.79 -11.56 20.39
N VAL A 185 4.17 -12.75 20.43
CA VAL A 185 4.29 -13.67 21.56
C VAL A 185 5.74 -14.13 21.75
N VAL A 186 6.47 -14.43 20.68
CA VAL A 186 7.89 -14.80 20.76
C VAL A 186 8.73 -13.67 21.36
N VAL A 187 8.57 -12.44 20.85
CA VAL A 187 9.30 -11.27 21.37
C VAL A 187 8.92 -11.00 22.84
N GLY A 188 7.64 -11.10 23.20
CA GLY A 188 7.18 -10.95 24.58
C GLY A 188 7.70 -12.03 25.52
N THR A 189 7.81 -13.27 25.03
CA THR A 189 8.39 -14.38 25.79
C THR A 189 9.89 -14.17 25.99
N PHE A 190 10.60 -13.67 24.98
CA PHE A 190 12.01 -13.28 25.09
C PHE A 190 12.20 -12.17 26.13
N TYR A 191 11.34 -11.15 26.12
CA TYR A 191 11.36 -10.10 27.12
C TYR A 191 11.17 -10.65 28.55
N TRP A 192 10.21 -11.54 28.76
CA TRP A 192 9.98 -12.18 30.07
C TRP A 192 11.18 -13.04 30.49
N GLY A 193 11.68 -13.89 29.60
CA GLY A 193 12.80 -14.79 29.88
C GLY A 193 14.15 -14.09 30.10
N GLY A 194 14.32 -12.88 29.55
CA GLY A 194 15.55 -12.10 29.65
C GLY A 194 15.84 -11.49 31.02
N GLY A 195 14.90 -11.57 31.98
CA GLY A 195 15.11 -11.03 33.33
C GLY A 195 15.26 -9.50 33.37
N TYR A 196 14.82 -8.81 32.31
CA TYR A 196 14.88 -7.36 32.19
C TYR A 196 13.96 -6.71 33.22
N THR A 197 14.55 -6.27 34.33
CA THR A 197 13.84 -5.58 35.39
C THR A 197 13.51 -4.16 34.96
N ILE A 198 12.23 -3.79 35.06
CA ILE A 198 11.75 -2.41 34.96
C ILE A 198 12.31 -1.57 36.12
N PHE A 199 13.51 -1.00 35.96
CA PHE A 199 14.07 0.01 36.86
C PHE A 199 14.75 1.13 36.08
#